data_AF-A0A7Y3CRX5-F1
#
_entry.id   AF-A0A7Y3CRX5-F1
#
_cell.length_a   1.000
_cell.length_b   1.000
_cell.length_c   1.000
_cell.angle_alpha   90.00
_cell.angle_beta   90.00
_cell.angle_gamma   90.00
#
_symmetry.space_group_name_H-M   'P 1'
#
loop_
_entity.id
_entity.type
_entity.pdbx_description
1 polymer ?
#
loop_
_entity_poly.entity_id
_entity_poly.type
_entity_poly.pdbx_seq_one_letter_code
_entity_poly.pdbx_strand_id
1 'polypeptide(L)'
;MTEFLTTTTATAVGPNLPQRMGGRLWKPMLAMALMAFPIGFVIHLVKANQIADSGEATTIAGLQHVGTGVMWIGFLAVFAAVSFAVAKILGEFRTGGSVVQEATGSKVVTLRMPNTVRLFIGTMMMGVMLILGSVIVHFVIGAGLLGGDAAALEGLESASIRLEAFRRLGTVLYLFGIAFGLGTIIHVIRFQTIRIRQLPEPA
;
A
#
# COMPACT_ATOMS: atom_id res chain seq x y z
N MET A 1 28.57 12.18 -12.80
CA MET A 1 27.79 12.30 -11.55
C MET A 1 26.37 12.65 -11.94
N THR A 2 25.37 11.84 -11.57
CA THR A 2 23.97 12.22 -11.82
C THR A 2 23.64 13.40 -10.92
N GLU A 3 23.36 14.56 -11.50
CA GLU A 3 23.06 15.78 -10.76
C GLU A 3 21.75 15.60 -9.98
N PHE A 4 21.79 15.81 -8.67
CA PHE A 4 20.60 15.72 -7.83
C PHE A 4 19.80 17.03 -7.95
N LEU A 5 18.52 16.92 -8.27
CA LEU A 5 17.62 18.08 -8.21
C LEU A 5 17.32 18.42 -6.76
N THR A 6 17.67 19.63 -6.34
CA THR A 6 17.58 20.04 -4.94
C THR A 6 16.71 21.29 -4.75
N THR A 7 16.39 21.57 -3.49
CA THR A 7 15.72 22.79 -3.05
C THR A 7 16.42 23.27 -1.79
N THR A 8 16.75 24.55 -1.75
CA THR A 8 17.48 25.16 -0.63
C THR A 8 16.52 26.01 0.22
N THR A 9 16.58 25.82 1.53
CA THR A 9 15.81 26.59 2.52
C THR A 9 16.74 27.16 3.60
N ALA A 10 16.27 28.20 4.29
CA ALA A 10 17.01 28.81 5.38
C ALA A 10 17.02 27.92 6.65
N THR A 11 15.95 27.17 6.88
CA THR A 11 15.73 26.37 8.10
C THR A 11 15.44 24.90 7.76
N ALA A 12 15.47 24.02 8.77
CA ALA A 12 15.06 22.63 8.61
C ALA A 12 13.64 22.50 8.06
N VAL A 13 13.42 21.40 7.34
CA VAL A 13 12.15 21.13 6.67
C VAL A 13 11.49 19.89 7.24
N GLY A 14 10.19 20.01 7.50
CA GLY A 14 9.38 18.88 7.92
C GLY A 14 9.03 17.90 6.78
N PRO A 15 8.30 16.84 7.13
CA PRO A 15 7.79 15.86 6.17
C PRO A 15 6.76 16.49 5.23
N ASN A 16 6.81 16.11 3.95
CA ASN A 16 5.79 16.44 2.97
C ASN A 16 4.52 15.59 3.16
N LEU A 17 3.47 15.85 2.36
CA LEU A 17 2.17 15.19 2.54
C LEU A 17 2.24 13.64 2.53
N PRO A 18 2.80 12.97 1.51
CA PRO A 18 2.97 11.52 1.51
C PRO A 18 3.72 10.98 2.73
N GLN A 19 4.75 11.69 3.19
CA GLN A 19 5.55 11.28 4.35
C GLN A 19 4.77 11.41 5.67
N ARG A 20 3.98 12.47 5.83
CA ARG A 20 3.08 12.65 6.98
C ARG A 20 2.00 11.58 7.02
N MET A 21 1.40 11.28 5.86
CA MET A 21 0.45 10.17 5.74
C MET A 21 1.13 8.85 6.09
N GLY A 22 2.35 8.63 5.61
CA GLY A 22 3.18 7.49 5.95
C GLY A 22 3.31 7.29 7.45
N GLY A 23 3.68 8.34 8.19
CA GLY A 23 3.81 8.31 9.65
C GLY A 23 2.53 7.97 10.40
N ARG A 24 1.36 8.35 9.86
CA ARG A 24 0.04 8.15 10.50
C ARG A 24 -0.62 6.82 10.13
N LEU A 25 -0.50 6.39 8.87
CA LEU A 25 -1.33 5.33 8.32
C LEU A 25 -0.68 3.94 8.33
N TRP A 26 0.64 3.83 8.47
CA TRP A 26 1.31 2.53 8.39
C TRP A 26 0.84 1.55 9.49
N LYS A 27 0.72 2.00 10.75
CA LYS A 27 0.25 1.17 11.87
C LYS A 27 -1.21 0.71 11.72
N PRO A 28 -2.18 1.61 11.49
CA PRO A 28 -3.58 1.17 11.35
C PRO A 28 -3.77 0.25 10.15
N MET A 29 -3.04 0.45 9.05
CA MET A 29 -3.09 -0.49 7.92
C MET A 29 -2.51 -1.86 8.28
N LEU A 30 -1.41 -1.90 9.04
CA LEU A 30 -0.88 -3.17 9.54
C LEU A 30 -1.88 -3.87 10.48
N ALA A 31 -2.52 -3.13 11.39
CA ALA A 31 -3.54 -3.68 12.28
C ALA A 31 -4.74 -4.23 11.48
N MET A 32 -5.21 -3.49 10.47
CA MET A 32 -6.26 -3.96 9.56
C MET A 32 -5.89 -5.25 8.85
N ALA A 33 -4.66 -5.39 8.38
CA ALA A 33 -4.17 -6.62 7.78
C ALA A 33 -4.24 -7.80 8.77
N LEU A 34 -3.71 -7.59 9.99
CA LEU A 34 -3.69 -8.61 11.04
C LEU A 34 -5.10 -9.05 11.48
N MET A 35 -6.10 -8.17 11.35
CA MET A 35 -7.50 -8.50 11.64
C MET A 35 -8.22 -9.17 10.47
N ALA A 36 -7.99 -8.69 9.24
CA ALA A 36 -8.71 -9.16 8.07
C ALA A 36 -8.42 -10.64 7.73
N PHE A 37 -7.16 -11.08 7.86
CA PHE A 37 -6.82 -12.48 7.56
C PHE A 37 -7.52 -13.49 8.48
N PRO A 38 -7.51 -13.34 9.82
CA PRO A 38 -8.30 -14.19 10.70
C PRO A 38 -9.80 -14.17 10.41
N ILE A 39 -10.38 -12.99 10.13
CA ILE A 39 -11.81 -12.89 9.80
C ILE A 39 -12.11 -13.66 8.51
N GLY A 40 -11.31 -13.44 7.46
CA GLY A 40 -11.42 -14.16 6.20
C GLY A 40 -11.26 -15.67 6.38
N PHE A 41 -10.33 -16.11 7.23
CA PHE A 41 -10.14 -17.52 7.58
C PHE A 41 -11.39 -18.13 8.23
N VAL A 42 -11.97 -17.46 9.22
CA VAL A 42 -13.20 -17.93 9.90
C VAL A 42 -14.35 -18.04 8.90
N ILE A 43 -14.52 -17.06 8.00
CA ILE A 43 -15.57 -17.12 6.97
C ILE A 43 -15.39 -18.34 6.06
N HIS A 44 -14.15 -18.66 5.68
CA HIS A 44 -13.86 -19.85 4.87
C HIS A 44 -14.06 -21.16 5.64
N LEU A 45 -13.83 -21.17 6.95
CA LEU A 45 -14.15 -22.32 7.81
C LEU A 45 -15.67 -22.55 7.86
N VAL A 46 -16.46 -21.49 8.03
CA VAL A 46 -17.93 -21.56 7.98
C VAL A 46 -18.39 -22.07 6.61
N LYS A 47 -17.78 -21.59 5.51
CA LYS A 47 -18.04 -22.10 4.17
C LYS A 47 -17.74 -23.61 4.05
N ALA A 48 -16.62 -24.07 4.60
CA ALA A 48 -16.25 -25.49 4.55
C ALA A 48 -17.29 -26.36 5.27
N ASN A 49 -17.81 -25.92 6.41
CA ASN A 49 -18.90 -26.61 7.11
C ASN A 49 -20.18 -26.65 6.28
N GLN A 50 -20.56 -25.52 5.64
CA GLN A 50 -21.71 -25.50 4.73
C GLN A 50 -21.58 -26.50 3.57
N ILE A 51 -20.37 -26.69 3.03
CA ILE A 51 -20.12 -27.71 2.00
C ILE A 51 -20.29 -29.12 2.57
N ALA A 52 -19.73 -29.39 3.75
CA ALA A 52 -19.82 -30.70 4.40
C ALA A 52 -21.27 -31.09 4.73
N ASP A 53 -22.09 -30.11 5.12
CA ASP A 53 -23.49 -30.30 5.51
C ASP A 53 -24.46 -30.25 4.32
N SER A 54 -23.95 -30.22 3.07
CA SER A 54 -24.76 -30.08 1.85
C SER A 54 -25.68 -28.85 1.86
N GLY A 55 -25.16 -27.73 2.38
CA GLY A 55 -25.84 -26.45 2.44
C GLY A 55 -26.16 -25.86 1.06
N GLU A 56 -26.94 -24.77 1.06
CA GLU A 56 -27.41 -24.15 -0.18
C GLU A 56 -26.26 -23.58 -1.02
N ALA A 57 -26.33 -23.80 -2.34
CA ALA A 57 -25.31 -23.34 -3.29
C ALA A 57 -25.09 -21.81 -3.24
N THR A 58 -26.17 -21.03 -3.10
CA THR A 58 -26.12 -19.56 -2.97
C THR A 58 -25.37 -19.14 -1.70
N THR A 59 -25.60 -19.82 -0.58
CA THR A 59 -24.92 -19.56 0.70
C THR A 59 -23.42 -19.87 0.59
N ILE A 60 -23.07 -21.03 0.03
CA ILE A 60 -21.67 -21.43 -0.17
C ILE A 60 -20.94 -20.43 -1.08
N ALA A 61 -21.56 -20.05 -2.20
CA ALA A 61 -21.01 -19.08 -3.15
C ALA A 61 -20.91 -17.67 -2.53
N GLY A 62 -21.92 -17.24 -1.78
CA GLY A 62 -21.93 -15.96 -1.08
C GLY A 62 -20.80 -15.86 -0.06
N LEU A 63 -20.62 -16.88 0.79
CA LEU A 63 -19.51 -16.97 1.74
C LEU A 63 -18.14 -16.98 1.04
N GLN A 64 -18.02 -17.61 -0.13
CA GLN A 64 -16.80 -17.56 -0.92
C GLN A 64 -16.45 -16.13 -1.35
N HIS A 65 -17.41 -15.36 -1.86
CA HIS A 65 -17.17 -13.99 -2.30
C HIS A 65 -16.88 -13.05 -1.13
N VAL A 66 -17.66 -13.12 -0.05
CA VAL A 66 -17.43 -12.31 1.16
C VAL A 66 -16.08 -12.66 1.78
N GLY A 67 -15.78 -13.94 1.98
CA GLY A 67 -14.51 -14.40 2.53
C GLY A 67 -13.32 -13.96 1.68
N THR A 68 -13.43 -14.09 0.35
CA THR A 68 -12.39 -13.62 -0.59
C THR A 68 -12.21 -12.11 -0.50
N GLY A 69 -13.30 -11.34 -0.51
CA GLY A 69 -13.27 -9.88 -0.35
C GLY A 69 -12.53 -9.45 0.92
N VAL A 70 -12.85 -10.07 2.07
CA VAL A 70 -12.17 -9.80 3.35
C VAL A 70 -10.67 -10.12 3.29
N MET A 71 -10.29 -11.27 2.74
CA MET A 71 -8.87 -11.64 2.59
C MET A 71 -8.11 -10.61 1.74
N TRP A 72 -8.73 -10.08 0.69
CA TRP A 72 -8.13 -9.07 -0.17
C TRP A 72 -8.11 -7.66 0.43
N ILE A 73 -9.02 -7.33 1.36
CA ILE A 73 -8.82 -6.18 2.26
C ILE A 73 -7.53 -6.37 3.06
N GLY A 74 -7.27 -7.58 3.57
CA GLY A 74 -6.03 -7.92 4.27
C GLY A 74 -4.78 -7.65 3.41
N PHE A 75 -4.75 -8.18 2.18
CA PHE A 75 -3.66 -7.91 1.24
C PHE A 75 -3.49 -6.42 0.92
N LEU A 76 -4.57 -5.72 0.62
CA LEU A 76 -4.54 -4.27 0.36
C LEU A 76 -3.96 -3.51 1.56
N ALA A 77 -4.34 -3.90 2.78
CA ALA A 77 -3.86 -3.30 4.01
C ALA A 77 -2.36 -3.58 4.25
N VAL A 78 -1.86 -4.79 3.94
CA VAL A 78 -0.42 -5.10 3.97
C VAL A 78 0.33 -4.21 3.00
N PHE A 79 -0.09 -4.15 1.74
CA PHE A 79 0.59 -3.35 0.74
C PHE A 79 0.57 -1.85 1.09
N ALA A 80 -0.56 -1.34 1.57
CA ALA A 80 -0.67 0.02 2.07
C ALA A 80 0.26 0.26 3.26
N ALA A 81 0.32 -0.65 4.24
CA ALA A 81 1.20 -0.52 5.41
C ALA A 81 2.67 -0.42 5.00
N VAL A 82 3.14 -1.29 4.10
CA VAL A 82 4.52 -1.27 3.58
C VAL A 82 4.80 0.04 2.86
N SER A 83 3.90 0.47 1.97
CA SER A 83 4.04 1.71 1.23
C SER A 83 4.08 2.94 2.14
N PHE A 84 3.20 3.01 3.14
CA PHE A 84 3.21 4.09 4.13
C PHE A 84 4.46 4.05 5.00
N ALA A 85 4.98 2.86 5.34
CA ALA A 85 6.26 2.73 6.04
C ALA A 85 7.42 3.26 5.20
N VAL A 86 7.48 2.97 3.89
CA VAL A 86 8.47 3.55 2.98
C VAL A 86 8.37 5.08 2.95
N ALA A 87 7.16 5.62 2.81
CA ALA A 87 6.95 7.07 2.85
C ALA A 87 7.39 7.68 4.20
N LYS A 88 7.11 7.02 5.32
CA LYS A 88 7.58 7.43 6.65
C LYS A 88 9.11 7.48 6.70
N ILE A 89 9.80 6.40 6.29
CA ILE A 89 11.27 6.30 6.28
C ILE A 89 11.89 7.46 5.47
N LEU A 90 11.34 7.74 4.29
CA LEU A 90 11.77 8.87 3.46
C LEU A 90 11.54 10.23 4.16
N GLY A 91 10.50 10.35 4.98
CA GLY A 91 10.23 11.51 5.83
C GLY A 91 11.26 11.70 6.94
N GLU A 92 11.67 10.61 7.59
CA GLU A 92 12.72 10.64 8.62
C GLU A 92 14.05 11.10 8.02
N PHE A 93 14.44 10.58 6.84
CA PHE A 93 15.65 11.04 6.16
C PHE A 93 15.58 12.51 5.74
N ARG A 94 14.42 12.97 5.27
CA ARG A 94 14.22 14.37 4.90
C ARG A 94 14.40 15.29 6.12
N THR A 95 13.71 14.96 7.21
CA THR A 95 13.69 15.80 8.42
C THR A 95 15.04 15.73 9.13
N GLY A 96 15.54 14.52 9.44
CA GLY A 96 16.81 14.32 10.12
C GLY A 96 17.99 14.91 9.36
N GLY A 97 18.06 14.69 8.04
CA GLY A 97 19.10 15.28 7.21
C GLY A 97 19.05 16.81 7.14
N SER A 98 17.86 17.41 7.29
CA SER A 98 17.73 18.87 7.32
C SER A 98 18.14 19.47 8.66
N VAL A 99 17.82 18.81 9.78
CA VAL A 99 18.23 19.24 11.13
C VAL A 99 19.74 19.20 11.28
N VAL A 100 20.40 18.15 10.77
CA VAL A 100 21.87 18.04 10.80
C VAL A 100 22.53 19.18 10.01
N GLN A 101 21.99 19.55 8.84
CA GLN A 101 22.52 20.66 8.04
C GLN A 101 22.32 22.02 8.72
N GLU A 102 21.17 22.24 9.35
CA GLU A 102 20.89 23.47 10.10
C GLU A 102 21.81 23.62 11.31
N ALA A 103 22.08 22.52 12.03
CA ALA A 103 22.98 22.52 13.19
C ALA A 103 24.42 22.93 12.86
N THR A 104 24.89 22.72 11.62
CA THR A 104 26.22 23.15 11.16
C THR A 104 26.23 24.59 10.61
N GLY A 105 25.20 25.39 10.87
CA GLY A 105 25.06 26.76 10.39
C GLY A 105 24.96 26.89 8.86
N SER A 106 24.73 25.77 8.17
CA SER A 106 24.65 25.73 6.70
C SER A 106 23.21 25.90 6.24
N LYS A 107 23.02 26.45 5.03
CA LYS A 107 21.71 26.43 4.38
C LYS A 107 21.27 24.99 4.17
N VAL A 108 20.00 24.71 4.44
CA VAL A 108 19.43 23.38 4.32
C VAL A 108 19.16 23.07 2.85
N VAL A 109 19.81 22.01 2.34
CA VAL A 109 19.58 21.50 0.99
C VAL A 109 18.84 20.18 1.07
N THR A 110 17.66 20.12 0.45
CA THR A 110 16.88 18.89 0.39
C THR A 110 16.64 18.42 -1.04
N LEU A 111 16.50 17.11 -1.19
CA LEU A 111 16.22 16.50 -2.47
C LEU A 111 14.78 16.82 -2.93
N ARG A 112 14.63 17.28 -4.17
CA ARG A 112 13.33 17.40 -4.85
C ARG A 112 12.81 16.00 -5.16
N MET A 113 11.49 15.81 -5.13
CA MET A 113 10.87 14.50 -5.37
C MET A 113 11.38 13.87 -6.69
N PRO A 114 12.15 12.75 -6.62
CA PRO A 114 12.70 12.12 -7.82
C PRO A 114 11.59 11.37 -8.59
N ASN A 115 11.84 11.08 -9.87
CA ASN A 115 10.87 10.39 -10.72
C ASN A 115 10.47 9.00 -10.17
N THR A 116 11.38 8.31 -9.48
CA THR A 116 11.09 7.04 -8.80
C THR A 116 10.00 7.17 -7.74
N VAL A 117 9.92 8.29 -7.02
CA VAL A 117 8.82 8.52 -6.06
C VAL A 117 7.49 8.70 -6.77
N ARG A 118 7.49 9.40 -7.90
CA ARG A 118 6.26 9.59 -8.69
C ARG A 118 5.75 8.26 -9.22
N LEU A 119 6.67 7.41 -9.71
CA LEU A 119 6.34 6.06 -10.16
C LEU A 119 5.84 5.19 -8.99
N PHE A 120 6.48 5.24 -7.83
CA PHE A 120 6.02 4.58 -6.62
C PHE A 120 4.57 4.95 -6.27
N ILE A 121 4.28 6.26 -6.16
CA ILE A 121 2.93 6.74 -5.81
C ILE A 121 1.92 6.38 -6.91
N GLY A 122 2.25 6.61 -8.18
CA GLY A 122 1.33 6.35 -9.29
C GLY A 122 0.97 4.88 -9.44
N THR A 123 1.97 3.99 -9.39
CA THR A 123 1.75 2.53 -9.49
C THR A 123 0.97 1.99 -8.29
N MET A 124 1.24 2.48 -7.08
CA MET A 124 0.41 2.17 -5.92
C MET A 124 -1.04 2.60 -6.11
N MET A 125 -1.29 3.84 -6.54
CA MET A 125 -2.66 4.34 -6.71
C MET A 125 -3.43 3.47 -7.69
N MET A 126 -2.81 3.09 -8.82
CA MET A 126 -3.43 2.16 -9.76
C MET A 126 -3.67 0.78 -9.13
N GLY A 127 -2.70 0.23 -8.39
CA GLY A 127 -2.84 -1.03 -7.67
C GLY A 127 -4.00 -1.03 -6.68
N VAL A 128 -4.13 0.04 -5.87
CA VAL A 128 -5.26 0.23 -4.94
C VAL A 128 -6.58 0.23 -5.69
N MET A 129 -6.70 1.01 -6.77
CA MET A 129 -7.97 1.12 -7.50
C MET A 129 -8.42 -0.24 -8.05
N LEU A 130 -7.50 -1.03 -8.61
CA LEU A 130 -7.83 -2.36 -9.14
C LEU A 130 -8.20 -3.35 -8.05
N ILE A 131 -7.44 -3.40 -6.96
CA ILE A 131 -7.73 -4.32 -5.84
C ILE A 131 -9.02 -3.91 -5.14
N LEU A 132 -9.16 -2.64 -4.76
CA LEU A 132 -10.33 -2.14 -4.06
C LEU A 132 -11.59 -2.26 -4.91
N GLY A 133 -11.52 -1.96 -6.21
CA GLY A 133 -12.63 -2.20 -7.13
C GLY A 133 -13.04 -3.67 -7.16
N SER A 134 -12.08 -4.59 -7.25
CA SER A 134 -12.36 -6.03 -7.20
C SER A 134 -12.96 -6.48 -5.86
N VAL A 135 -12.48 -5.92 -4.74
CA VAL A 135 -13.02 -6.18 -3.40
C VAL A 135 -14.47 -5.72 -3.28
N ILE A 136 -14.79 -4.52 -3.75
CA ILE A 136 -16.16 -4.00 -3.73
C ILE A 136 -17.09 -4.93 -4.51
N VAL A 137 -16.71 -5.34 -5.71
CA VAL A 137 -17.53 -6.25 -6.52
C VAL A 137 -17.72 -7.62 -5.84
N HIS A 138 -16.69 -8.14 -5.15
CA HIS A 138 -16.85 -9.34 -4.31
C HIS A 138 -17.94 -9.18 -3.26
N PHE A 139 -17.96 -8.06 -2.54
CA PHE A 139 -19.01 -7.83 -1.53
C PHE A 139 -20.40 -7.66 -2.16
N VAL A 140 -20.50 -6.99 -3.31
CA VAL A 140 -21.77 -6.83 -4.02
C VAL A 140 -22.33 -8.19 -4.46
N ILE A 141 -21.52 -9.03 -5.10
CA ILE A 141 -21.92 -10.38 -5.52
C ILE A 141 -22.25 -11.24 -4.29
N GLY A 142 -21.40 -11.21 -3.27
CA GLY A 142 -21.60 -11.97 -2.04
C GLY A 142 -22.91 -11.59 -1.33
N ALA A 143 -23.23 -10.31 -1.25
CA ALA A 143 -24.47 -9.83 -0.66
C ALA A 143 -25.71 -10.26 -1.45
N GLY A 144 -25.66 -10.23 -2.79
CA GLY A 144 -26.75 -10.71 -3.65
C GLY A 144 -27.03 -12.20 -3.45
N LEU A 145 -25.97 -13.03 -3.45
CA LEU A 145 -26.07 -14.48 -3.24
C LEU A 145 -26.60 -14.83 -1.85
N LEU A 146 -26.10 -14.18 -0.80
CA LEU A 146 -26.60 -14.39 0.57
C LEU A 146 -28.04 -13.87 0.77
N GLY A 147 -28.51 -12.99 -0.12
CA GLY A 147 -29.89 -12.55 -0.20
C GLY A 147 -30.84 -13.49 -0.95
N GLY A 148 -30.33 -14.62 -1.47
CA GLY A 148 -31.12 -15.63 -2.19
C GLY A 148 -31.27 -15.38 -3.69
N ASP A 149 -30.49 -14.49 -4.29
CA ASP A 149 -30.51 -14.26 -5.74
C ASP A 149 -29.86 -15.42 -6.49
N ALA A 150 -30.67 -16.40 -6.89
CA ALA A 150 -30.21 -17.55 -7.68
C ALA A 150 -29.73 -17.16 -9.09
N ALA A 151 -30.20 -16.04 -9.65
CA ALA A 151 -29.73 -15.57 -10.95
C ALA A 151 -28.27 -15.09 -10.90
N ALA A 152 -27.79 -14.65 -9.73
CA ALA A 152 -26.40 -14.28 -9.52
C ALA A 152 -25.42 -15.48 -9.59
N LEU A 153 -25.92 -16.72 -9.53
CA LEU A 153 -25.10 -17.91 -9.82
C LEU A 153 -24.74 -17.99 -11.31
N GLU A 154 -25.59 -17.45 -12.19
CA GLU A 154 -25.34 -17.41 -13.62
C GLU A 154 -24.23 -16.39 -13.93
N GLY A 155 -23.10 -16.88 -14.45
CA GLY A 155 -21.93 -16.03 -14.75
C GLY A 155 -20.97 -15.81 -13.57
N LEU A 156 -21.21 -16.46 -12.43
CA LEU A 156 -20.34 -16.38 -11.24
C LEU A 156 -18.88 -16.75 -11.53
N GLU A 157 -18.68 -17.80 -12.33
CA GLU A 157 -17.35 -18.26 -12.74
C GLU A 157 -16.62 -17.17 -13.56
N SER A 158 -17.30 -16.62 -14.58
CA SER A 158 -16.78 -15.53 -15.40
C SER A 158 -16.47 -14.28 -14.57
N ALA A 159 -17.31 -13.94 -13.61
CA ALA A 159 -17.06 -12.84 -12.69
C ALA A 159 -15.82 -13.13 -11.82
N SER A 160 -15.70 -14.33 -11.27
CA SER A 160 -14.57 -14.75 -10.43
C SER A 160 -13.23 -14.67 -11.18
N ILE A 161 -13.18 -15.16 -12.42
CA ILE A 161 -11.99 -15.09 -13.29
C ILE A 161 -11.59 -13.64 -13.56
N ARG A 162 -12.54 -12.77 -13.93
CA ARG A 162 -12.27 -11.34 -14.18
C ARG A 162 -11.76 -10.64 -12.93
N LEU A 163 -12.42 -10.86 -11.79
CA LEU A 163 -12.02 -10.28 -10.52
C LEU A 163 -10.62 -10.74 -10.12
N GLU A 164 -10.28 -12.00 -10.36
CA GLU A 164 -8.93 -12.52 -10.11
C GLU A 164 -7.88 -11.81 -10.97
N ALA A 165 -8.13 -11.63 -12.26
CA ALA A 165 -7.23 -10.90 -13.16
C ALA A 165 -6.95 -9.48 -12.64
N PHE A 166 -7.98 -8.75 -12.21
CA PHE A 166 -7.83 -7.41 -11.62
C PHE A 166 -6.97 -7.42 -10.35
N ARG A 167 -7.16 -8.39 -9.45
CA ARG A 167 -6.37 -8.49 -8.20
C ARG A 167 -4.93 -8.86 -8.45
N ARG A 168 -4.67 -9.77 -9.40
CA ARG A 168 -3.31 -10.15 -9.81
C ARG A 168 -2.59 -8.95 -10.44
N LEU A 169 -3.23 -8.23 -11.37
CA LEU A 169 -2.66 -7.02 -11.96
C LEU A 169 -2.42 -5.93 -10.91
N GLY A 170 -3.38 -5.70 -10.03
CA GLY A 170 -3.24 -4.73 -8.94
C GLY A 170 -2.09 -5.07 -7.98
N THR A 171 -1.91 -6.36 -7.66
CA THR A 171 -0.77 -6.85 -6.87
C THR A 171 0.56 -6.57 -7.56
N VAL A 172 0.66 -6.86 -8.86
CA VAL A 172 1.88 -6.60 -9.64
C VAL A 172 2.23 -5.12 -9.62
N LEU A 173 1.25 -4.23 -9.83
CA LEU A 173 1.47 -2.79 -9.77
C LEU A 173 1.94 -2.34 -8.39
N TYR A 174 1.43 -2.93 -7.32
CA TYR A 174 1.86 -2.65 -5.96
C TYR A 174 3.31 -3.07 -5.70
N LEU A 175 3.68 -4.29 -6.10
CA LEU A 175 5.05 -4.79 -5.95
C LEU A 175 6.04 -3.94 -6.76
N PHE A 176 5.64 -3.54 -7.97
CA PHE A 176 6.43 -2.64 -8.81
C PHE A 176 6.60 -1.25 -8.17
N GLY A 177 5.53 -0.73 -7.56
CA GLY A 177 5.59 0.49 -6.77
C GLY A 177 6.56 0.38 -5.60
N ILE A 178 6.46 -0.69 -4.80
CA ILE A 178 7.36 -0.92 -3.67
C ILE A 178 8.82 -0.97 -4.14
N ALA A 179 9.11 -1.61 -5.27
CA ALA A 179 10.47 -1.61 -5.85
C ALA A 179 10.99 -0.18 -6.13
N PHE A 180 10.16 0.70 -6.69
CA PHE A 180 10.53 2.12 -6.86
C PHE A 180 10.64 2.88 -5.53
N GLY A 181 9.83 2.53 -4.54
CA GLY A 181 9.92 3.06 -3.18
C GLY A 181 11.28 2.73 -2.55
N LEU A 182 11.71 1.48 -2.63
CA LEU A 182 13.02 1.02 -2.17
C LEU A 182 14.17 1.67 -2.97
N GLY A 183 14.05 1.75 -4.30
CA GLY A 183 15.02 2.45 -5.14
C GLY A 183 15.16 3.93 -4.77
N THR A 184 14.05 4.57 -4.38
CA THR A 184 14.07 5.94 -3.85
C THR A 184 14.84 6.03 -2.54
N ILE A 185 14.65 5.09 -1.61
CA ILE A 185 15.40 5.07 -0.35
C ILE A 185 16.90 5.05 -0.63
N ILE A 186 17.36 4.19 -1.55
CA ILE A 186 18.78 4.14 -1.96
C ILE A 186 19.23 5.50 -2.51
N HIS A 187 18.43 6.11 -3.38
CA HIS A 187 18.74 7.41 -3.97
C HIS A 187 18.85 8.53 -2.92
N VAL A 188 17.96 8.54 -1.92
CA VAL A 188 17.97 9.49 -0.81
C VAL A 188 19.16 9.26 0.11
N ILE A 189 19.50 8.01 0.45
CA ILE A 189 20.68 7.69 1.25
C ILE A 189 21.95 8.20 0.57
N ARG A 190 22.10 7.96 -0.74
CA ARG A 190 23.26 8.47 -1.50
C ARG A 190 23.36 9.99 -1.45
N PHE A 191 22.23 10.68 -1.61
CA PHE A 191 22.17 12.14 -1.48
C PHE A 191 22.62 12.61 -0.07
N GLN A 192 22.07 12.00 0.98
CA GLN A 192 22.40 12.35 2.36
C GLN A 192 23.88 12.10 2.68
N THR A 193 24.44 10.96 2.26
CA THR A 193 25.87 10.64 2.46
C THR A 193 26.79 11.66 1.80
N ILE A 194 26.48 12.10 0.57
CA ILE A 194 27.26 13.16 -0.09
C ILE A 194 27.14 14.47 0.68
N ARG A 195 25.94 14.82 1.15
CA ARG A 195 25.75 16.08 1.86
C ARG A 195 26.45 16.14 3.20
N ILE A 196 26.45 15.06 3.98
CA ILE A 196 27.15 14.99 5.27
C ILE A 196 28.66 15.23 5.08
N ARG A 197 29.27 14.67 4.04
CA ARG A 197 30.70 14.86 3.73
C ARG A 197 31.08 16.29 3.32
N GLN A 198 30.09 17.09 2.97
CA GLN A 198 30.27 18.47 2.52
C GLN A 198 29.90 19.47 3.63
N LEU A 199 29.59 18.99 4.84
CA LEU A 199 29.35 19.85 5.99
C LEU A 199 30.69 20.32 6.58
N PRO A 200 30.74 21.56 7.10
CA PRO A 200 31.88 22.02 7.88
C PRO A 200 32.07 21.13 9.11
N GLU A 201 33.31 20.98 9.59
CA GLU A 201 33.52 20.35 10.89
C GLU A 201 32.87 21.23 11.99
N PRO A 202 32.21 20.60 12.99
CA PRO A 202 31.66 21.35 14.11
C PRO A 202 32.80 22.06 14.85
N ALA A 203 32.61 23.37 15.07
CA ALA A 203 33.52 24.22 15.84
C ALA A 203 33.47 23.92 17.34
#